data_AF-A0A7C2TL27-F1
#
_entry.id   AF-A0A7C2TL27-F1
#
_cell.length_a   1.000
_cell.length_b   1.000
_cell.length_c   1.000
_cell.angle_alpha   90.00
_cell.angle_beta   90.00
_cell.angle_gamma   90.00
#
_symmetry.space_group_name_H-M   'P 1'
#
loop_
_entity.id
_entity.type
_entity.pdbx_description
1 polymer ?
#
loop_
_entity_poly.entity_id
_entity_poly.type
_entity_poly.pdbx_seq_one_letter_code
_entity_poly.pdbx_strand_id
1 'polypeptide(L)' 'LPVAPRPSPLPTLRHVREEALEQAEQRYLNDLLGLTGGDMEKACAISGLSRSQLYRIMQKHRIKRKKDHYFVA' A
#
# COMPACT_ATOMS: atom_id res chain seq x y z
N LEU A 1 33.25 -30.65 -7.47
CA LEU A 1 33.09 -30.01 -6.15
C LEU A 1 31.77 -29.26 -6.13
N PRO A 2 30.87 -29.47 -5.16
CA PRO A 2 29.67 -28.66 -5.01
C PRO A 2 30.07 -27.26 -4.53
N VAL A 3 29.79 -26.25 -5.35
CA VAL A 3 30.07 -24.84 -5.01
C VAL A 3 29.02 -24.41 -3.98
N ALA A 4 29.45 -24.10 -2.76
CA ALA A 4 28.57 -23.53 -1.75
C ALA A 4 27.93 -22.24 -2.30
N PRO A 5 26.61 -22.01 -2.09
CA PRO A 5 25.97 -20.80 -2.56
C PRO A 5 26.64 -19.60 -1.91
N ARG A 6 27.12 -18.66 -2.72
CA ARG A 6 27.69 -17.41 -2.22
C ARG A 6 26.56 -16.62 -1.54
N PRO A 7 26.77 -16.07 -0.34
CA PRO A 7 25.76 -15.23 0.29
C PRO A 7 25.46 -14.05 -0.62
N SER A 8 24.20 -13.91 -1.03
CA SER A 8 23.75 -12.72 -1.74
C SER A 8 23.98 -11.49 -0.86
N PRO A 9 24.43 -10.37 -1.43
CA PRO A 9 24.68 -9.16 -0.66
C PRO A 9 23.39 -8.70 0.04
N LEU A 10 23.49 -8.34 1.32
CA LEU A 10 22.37 -7.76 2.06
C LEU A 10 21.92 -6.46 1.38
N PRO A 11 20.60 -6.20 1.28
CA PRO A 11 20.09 -4.96 0.73
C PRO A 11 20.53 -3.76 1.57
N THR A 12 20.62 -2.59 0.96
CA THR A 12 20.93 -1.36 1.70
C THR A 12 19.80 -1.02 2.67
N LEU A 13 20.12 -0.36 3.79
CA LEU A 13 19.12 0.09 4.76
C LEU A 13 18.04 0.99 4.11
N ARG A 14 18.41 1.75 3.08
CA ARG A 14 17.46 2.55 2.29
C ARG A 14 16.41 1.67 1.63
N HIS A 15 16.84 0.62 0.95
CA HIS A 15 15.93 -0.31 0.27
C HIS A 15 15.00 -1.02 1.27
N VAL A 16 15.55 -1.50 2.39
CA VAL A 16 14.76 -2.15 3.45
C VAL A 16 13.70 -1.20 4.03
N ARG A 17 14.04 0.09 4.22
CA ARG A 17 13.08 1.09 4.70
C ARG A 17 12.00 1.42 3.69
N GLU A 18 12.37 1.57 2.42
CA GLU A 18 11.43 1.83 1.33
C GLU A 18 10.44 0.67 1.21
N GLU A 19 10.92 -0.57 1.21
CA GLU A 19 10.09 -1.76 1.17
C GLU A 19 9.15 -1.87 2.38
N ALA A 20 9.67 -1.67 3.59
CA ALA A 20 8.86 -1.71 4.80
C ALA A 20 7.75 -0.65 4.79
N LEU A 21 8.05 0.57 4.31
CA LEU A 21 7.07 1.63 4.17
C LEU A 21 5.98 1.26 3.16
N GLU A 22 6.36 0.74 2.00
CA GLU A 22 5.39 0.32 0.97
C GLU A 22 4.46 -0.78 1.47
N GLN A 23 4.98 -1.78 2.18
CA GLN A 23 4.16 -2.85 2.77
C GLN A 23 3.21 -2.32 3.84
N ALA A 24 3.69 -1.42 4.70
CA ALA A 24 2.87 -0.82 5.74
C ALA A 24 1.73 0.04 5.15
N GLU A 25 2.03 0.88 4.15
CA GLU A 25 1.02 1.70 3.46
C GLU A 25 -0.05 0.84 2.77
N GLN A 26 0.37 -0.24 2.06
CA GLN A 26 -0.57 -1.16 1.40
C GLN A 26 -1.50 -1.85 2.40
N ARG A 27 -0.94 -2.38 3.50
CA ARG A 27 -1.73 -3.05 4.53
C ARG A 27 -2.73 -2.09 5.15
N TYR A 28 -2.26 -0.91 5.55
CA TYR A 28 -3.10 0.12 6.15
C TYR A 28 -4.27 0.53 5.23
N LEU A 29 -4.00 0.75 3.94
CA LEU A 29 -5.04 1.14 2.98
C LEU A 29 -6.10 0.06 2.76
N ASN A 30 -5.68 -1.22 2.68
CA ASN A 30 -6.64 -2.32 2.55
C ASN A 30 -7.52 -2.45 3.80
N ASP A 31 -6.92 -2.37 4.98
CA ASP A 31 -7.66 -2.43 6.25
C ASP A 31 -8.62 -1.24 6.39
N LEU A 32 -8.16 -0.03 6.04
CA LEU A 32 -8.95 1.19 6.09
C LEU A 32 -10.17 1.10 5.15
N LEU A 33 -9.97 0.70 3.91
CA LEU A 33 -11.06 0.58 2.93
C LEU A 33 -12.00 -0.58 3.26
N GLY A 34 -11.49 -1.67 3.86
CA GLY A 34 -12.29 -2.77 4.40
C GLY A 34 -13.19 -2.30 5.54
N LEU A 35 -12.63 -1.55 6.48
CA LEU A 35 -13.33 -1.00 7.64
C LEU A 35 -14.39 0.03 7.25
N THR A 36 -14.10 0.91 6.30
CA THR A 36 -15.03 1.97 5.89
C THR A 36 -16.00 1.55 4.79
N GLY A 37 -15.84 0.35 4.22
CA GLY A 37 -16.59 -0.06 3.02
C GLY A 37 -16.30 0.81 1.80
N GLY A 38 -15.12 1.44 1.75
CA GLY A 38 -14.72 2.37 0.69
C GLY A 38 -15.35 3.78 0.79
N ASP A 39 -15.96 4.11 1.93
CA ASP A 39 -16.40 5.48 2.23
C ASP A 39 -15.18 6.38 2.45
N MET A 40 -14.98 7.35 1.55
CA MET A 40 -13.80 8.20 1.54
C MET A 40 -13.83 9.28 2.62
N GLU A 41 -15.00 9.72 3.04
CA GLU A 41 -15.10 10.72 4.11
C GLU A 41 -14.73 10.06 5.44
N LYS A 42 -15.27 8.87 5.70
CA LYS A 42 -14.85 8.06 6.86
C LYS A 42 -13.38 7.69 6.81
N ALA A 43 -12.87 7.30 5.63
CA ALA A 43 -11.46 6.95 5.47
C ALA A 43 -10.54 8.15 5.75
N CYS A 44 -10.90 9.35 5.28
CA CYS A 44 -10.16 10.57 5.61
C CYS A 44 -10.22 10.89 7.11
N ALA A 45 -11.39 10.77 7.74
CA ALA A 45 -11.56 11.01 9.17
C ALA A 45 -10.71 10.05 10.04
N ILE A 46 -10.68 8.76 9.70
CA ILE A 46 -9.89 7.75 10.45
C ILE A 46 -8.38 7.92 10.20
N SER A 47 -7.98 8.23 8.96
CA SER A 47 -6.57 8.35 8.60
C SER A 47 -5.94 9.70 8.95
N GLY A 48 -6.74 10.73 9.22
CA GLY A 48 -6.27 12.11 9.35
C GLY A 48 -5.72 12.69 8.04
N LEU A 49 -5.90 11.99 6.92
CA LEU A 49 -5.44 12.45 5.61
C LEU A 49 -6.50 13.30 4.92
N SER A 50 -6.05 14.29 4.16
CA SER A 50 -6.91 14.91 3.15
C SER A 50 -7.28 13.89 2.07
N ARG A 51 -8.41 14.14 1.39
CA ARG A 51 -8.88 13.32 0.28
C ARG A 51 -7.82 13.19 -0.83
N SER A 52 -7.13 14.28 -1.17
CA SER A 52 -6.07 14.29 -2.18
C SER A 52 -4.87 13.43 -1.77
N GLN A 53 -4.44 13.49 -0.50
CA GLN A 53 -3.34 12.66 -0.01
C GLN A 53 -3.72 11.19 0.01
N LEU A 54 -4.94 10.86 0.43
CA LEU A 54 -5.44 9.49 0.47
C LEU A 54 -5.50 8.90 -0.94
N TYR A 55 -6.02 9.62 -1.94
CA TYR A 55 -6.00 9.16 -3.34
C TYR A 55 -4.58 9.03 -3.89
N ARG A 56 -3.66 9.94 -3.55
CA ARG A 56 -2.25 9.86 -3.98
C ARG A 56 -1.59 8.56 -3.52
N ILE A 57 -1.75 8.19 -2.25
CA ILE A 57 -1.17 6.94 -1.71
C ILE A 57 -1.88 5.71 -2.27
N MET A 58 -3.21 5.76 -2.46
CA MET A 58 -3.95 4.69 -3.13
C MET A 58 -3.48 4.46 -4.57
N GLN A 59 -3.24 5.53 -5.33
CA GLN A 59 -2.72 5.46 -6.70
C GLN A 59 -1.31 4.90 -6.74
N LYS A 60 -0.42 5.36 -5.85
CA LYS A 60 0.94 4.81 -5.69
C LYS A 60 0.91 3.29 -5.55
N HIS A 61 -0.01 2.78 -4.75
CA HIS A 61 -0.16 1.34 -4.47
C HIS A 61 -1.16 0.61 -5.37
N ARG A 62 -1.75 1.30 -6.35
CA ARG A 62 -2.79 0.76 -7.26
C ARG A 62 -3.98 0.13 -6.53
N ILE A 63 -4.30 0.62 -5.33
CA ILE A 63 -5.43 0.16 -4.52
C ILE A 63 -6.69 0.88 -4.98
N LYS A 64 -7.72 0.11 -5.35
CA LYS A 64 -9.03 0.61 -5.78
C LYS A 64 -10.09 0.26 -4.75
N ARG A 65 -11.16 1.05 -4.67
CA ARG A 65 -12.31 0.73 -3.83
C ARG A 65 -13.15 -0.34 -4.52
N LYS A 66 -13.90 -1.15 -3.77
CA LYS A 66 -14.82 -2.14 -4.34
C LYS A 66 -15.84 -1.52 -5.31
N LYS A 67 -16.28 -0.28 -5.07
CA LYS A 67 -17.19 0.45 -5.97
C LYS A 67 -16.55 0.84 -7.31
N ASP A 68 -15.23 0.87 -7.41
CA ASP A 68 -14.51 1.24 -8.64
C ASP A 68 -14.43 0.07 -9.64
N HIS A 69 -14.94 -1.12 -9.29
CA HIS A 69 -15.05 -2.28 -10.20
C HIS A 69 -16.23 -2.22 -11.18
N TYR A 70 -17.05 -1.16 -11.15
CA TYR A 70 -18.24 -1.02 -12.00
C TYR A 70 -17.99 -0.45 -13.42
N PHE A 71 -16.73 -0.30 -13.85
CA PHE A 71 -16.42 0.16 -15.20
C PHE A 71 -15.49 -0.83 -15.94
N VAL A 72 -16.11 -1.90 -16.44
CA VAL A 72 -15.67 -2.58 -17.65
C VAL A 72 -16.94 -3.00 -18.38
N ALA A 73 -17.38 -2.11 -19.29
CA ALA A 73 -18.28 -2.42 -20.38
C ALA A 73 -17.43 -2.68 -21.62
#